data_AF-A0A3E4F0A0-F1
#
_entry.id   AF-A0A3E4F0A0-F1
#
_cell.length_a   1.000
_cell.length_b   1.000
_cell.length_c   1.000
_cell.angle_alpha   90.00
_cell.angle_beta   90.00
_cell.angle_gamma   90.00
#
_symmetry.space_group_name_H-M   'P 1'
#
loop_
_entity.id
_entity.type
_entity.pdbx_description
1 polymer ?
#
loop_
_entity_poly.entity_id
_entity_poly.type
_entity_poly.pdbx_seq_one_letter_code
_entity_poly.pdbx_strand_id
1 'polypeptide(L)'
;MSKRTGIKVQKNRTDDEFIMLPTVDFCFKELMRNEKVRKGIIAALLGVRPEEIKETRLLPTILRKEYEDDKYGILDVRVEMHDGTQIDFEMQVAEFDFWKKRIVFYLSKMVTDQIHKGDDYDKIQKCIHVSILDFVHFPEDNRYYRKITFCDTKTGEIYTDIMEIHVLELGKLPPEDQNEEGIIRWMRFLNAKSRKELKEMAKQDEYFGEAYEELDRLSADEKKRLEYETRLK
;
A
#
# COMPACT_ATOMS: atom_id res chain seq x y z
N MET A 1 -25.69 -30.53 -32.26
CA MET A 1 -26.23 -29.83 -31.06
C MET A 1 -25.07 -29.47 -30.16
N SER A 2 -24.65 -28.21 -30.14
CA SER A 2 -23.58 -27.73 -29.26
C SER A 2 -24.08 -26.48 -28.56
N LYS A 3 -24.36 -26.59 -27.27
CA LYS A 3 -24.79 -25.48 -26.42
C LYS A 3 -23.53 -24.72 -25.98
N ARG A 4 -23.29 -23.54 -26.58
CA ARG A 4 -22.38 -22.55 -26.03
C ARG A 4 -23.11 -21.81 -24.91
N THR A 5 -22.75 -22.12 -23.67
CA THR A 5 -23.22 -21.41 -22.48
C THR A 5 -22.43 -20.10 -22.39
N GLY A 6 -22.99 -19.03 -22.95
CA GLY A 6 -22.48 -17.68 -22.74
C GLY A 6 -22.70 -17.26 -21.29
N ILE A 7 -21.61 -16.92 -20.59
CA ILE A 7 -21.67 -16.28 -19.27
C ILE A 7 -22.33 -14.92 -19.47
N LYS A 8 -23.54 -14.75 -18.91
CA LYS A 8 -24.23 -13.47 -18.86
C LYS A 8 -23.46 -12.56 -17.89
N VAL A 9 -22.73 -11.60 -18.45
CA VAL A 9 -22.26 -10.43 -17.69
C VAL A 9 -23.51 -9.72 -17.15
N GLN A 10 -23.64 -9.64 -15.83
CA GLN A 10 -24.65 -8.81 -15.17
C GLN A 10 -24.37 -7.32 -15.49
N LYS A 11 -24.89 -6.85 -16.62
CA LYS A 11 -25.14 -5.43 -16.88
C LYS A 11 -26.39 -5.06 -16.08
N ASN A 12 -26.20 -4.53 -14.86
CA ASN A 12 -27.18 -3.72 -14.12
C ASN A 12 -26.58 -3.27 -12.77
N ARG A 13 -25.44 -2.57 -12.80
CA ARG A 13 -25.09 -1.63 -11.72
C ARG A 13 -25.51 -0.26 -12.23
N THR A 14 -26.44 0.40 -11.55
CA THR A 14 -26.72 1.82 -11.78
C THR A 14 -25.42 2.59 -11.58
N ASP A 15 -25.10 3.56 -12.45
CA ASP A 15 -23.85 4.34 -12.35
C ASP A 15 -23.67 4.98 -10.97
N ASP A 16 -24.75 5.28 -10.24
CA ASP A 16 -24.74 5.81 -8.87
C ASP A 16 -24.17 4.86 -7.80
N GLU A 17 -24.12 3.55 -8.05
CA GLU A 17 -23.51 2.58 -7.15
C GLU A 17 -22.04 2.30 -7.46
N PHE A 18 -21.54 2.73 -8.61
CA PHE A 18 -20.17 2.47 -9.01
C PHE A 18 -19.20 3.25 -8.11
N ILE A 19 -18.15 2.55 -7.69
CA ILE A 19 -16.98 3.14 -7.04
C ILE A 19 -15.76 2.30 -7.44
N MET A 20 -14.66 2.98 -7.71
CA MET A 20 -13.38 2.32 -7.92
C MET A 20 -12.90 1.67 -6.63
N LEU A 21 -12.30 0.48 -6.74
CA LEU A 21 -11.81 -0.25 -5.58
C LEU A 21 -10.40 0.22 -5.18
N PRO A 22 -10.12 0.40 -3.88
CA PRO A 22 -8.80 0.82 -3.42
C PRO A 22 -7.66 -0.15 -3.75
N THR A 23 -7.96 -1.45 -3.90
CA THR A 23 -6.95 -2.47 -4.23
C THR A 23 -6.40 -2.35 -5.65
N VAL A 24 -7.06 -1.59 -6.54
CA VAL A 24 -6.50 -1.30 -7.85
C VAL A 24 -5.36 -0.29 -7.68
N ASP A 25 -4.17 -0.66 -8.16
CA ASP A 25 -2.92 0.08 -7.94
C ASP A 25 -3.03 1.57 -8.31
N PHE A 26 -3.75 1.90 -9.38
CA PHE A 26 -4.08 3.26 -9.79
C PHE A 26 -4.82 4.05 -8.70
N CYS A 27 -5.87 3.46 -8.14
CA CYS A 27 -6.69 4.09 -7.13
C CYS A 27 -5.90 4.29 -5.84
N PHE A 28 -5.11 3.28 -5.46
CA PHE A 28 -4.20 3.41 -4.33
C PHE A 28 -3.19 4.54 -4.52
N LYS A 29 -2.58 4.66 -5.71
CA LYS A 29 -1.65 5.75 -6.03
C LYS A 29 -2.32 7.12 -5.93
N GLU A 30 -3.53 7.27 -6.45
CA GLU A 30 -4.30 8.52 -6.37
C GLU A 30 -4.70 8.86 -4.93
N LEU A 31 -5.14 7.87 -4.13
CA LEU A 31 -5.38 8.04 -2.69
C LEU A 31 -4.12 8.57 -1.97
N MET A 32 -2.96 8.01 -2.29
CA MET A 32 -1.69 8.42 -1.66
C MET A 32 -1.21 9.80 -2.11
N ARG A 33 -1.76 10.39 -3.19
CA ARG A 33 -1.51 11.81 -3.53
C ARG A 33 -2.19 12.76 -2.57
N ASN A 34 -3.35 12.38 -2.04
CA ASN A 34 -4.05 13.14 -1.02
C ASN A 34 -3.27 13.08 0.30
N GLU A 35 -2.77 14.24 0.75
CA GLU A 35 -1.90 14.34 1.92
C GLU A 35 -2.59 13.86 3.20
N LYS A 36 -3.88 14.17 3.37
CA LYS A 36 -4.64 13.76 4.56
C LYS A 36 -4.83 12.25 4.59
N VAL A 37 -5.17 11.63 3.46
CA VAL A 37 -5.27 10.16 3.33
C VAL A 37 -3.92 9.50 3.64
N ARG A 38 -2.84 9.96 2.98
CA ARG A 38 -1.48 9.45 3.17
C ARG A 38 -1.05 9.56 4.64
N LYS A 39 -1.33 10.69 5.28
CA LYS A 39 -1.07 10.94 6.70
C LYS A 39 -1.79 9.93 7.59
N GLY A 40 -3.07 9.67 7.33
CA GLY A 40 -3.87 8.70 8.10
C GLY A 40 -3.34 7.27 8.01
N ILE A 41 -2.97 6.79 6.82
CA ILE A 41 -2.38 5.46 6.62
C ILE A 41 -1.03 5.34 7.33
N ILE A 42 -0.14 6.34 7.17
CA ILE A 42 1.19 6.32 7.78
C ILE A 42 1.10 6.33 9.31
N ALA A 43 0.22 7.15 9.88
CA ALA A 43 0.00 7.20 11.32
C ALA A 43 -0.43 5.82 11.87
N ALA A 44 -1.38 5.18 11.20
CA ALA A 44 -1.88 3.87 11.57
C ALA A 44 -0.82 2.76 11.42
N LEU A 45 0.03 2.83 10.39
CA LEU A 45 1.15 1.91 10.17
C LEU A 45 2.20 2.01 11.29
N LEU A 46 2.53 3.24 11.69
CA LEU A 46 3.55 3.52 12.70
C LEU A 46 3.02 3.43 14.15
N GLY A 47 1.71 3.29 14.33
CA GLY A 47 1.08 3.22 15.65
C GLY A 47 1.13 4.54 16.41
N VAL A 48 1.12 5.66 15.70
CA VAL A 48 1.14 7.02 16.26
C VAL A 48 -0.15 7.74 15.92
N ARG A 49 -0.44 8.85 16.63
CA ARG A 49 -1.59 9.67 16.26
C ARG A 49 -1.30 10.43 14.97
N PRO A 50 -2.31 10.65 14.11
CA PRO A 50 -2.13 11.42 12.89
C PRO A 50 -1.48 12.78 13.12
N GLU A 51 -1.78 13.50 14.20
CA GLU A 51 -1.21 14.83 14.49
C GLU A 51 0.32 14.81 14.65
N GLU A 52 0.90 13.66 14.96
CA GLU A 52 2.35 13.44 15.10
C GLU A 52 3.03 13.27 13.74
N ILE A 53 2.27 12.90 12.70
CA ILE A 53 2.74 12.89 11.31
C ILE A 53 2.76 14.33 10.79
N LYS A 54 3.97 14.87 10.68
CA LYS A 54 4.28 16.16 10.06
C LYS A 54 4.14 16.07 8.53
N GLU A 55 4.71 17.04 7.82
CA GLU A 55 4.76 17.05 6.36
C GLU A 55 5.34 15.75 5.79
N THR A 56 4.72 15.26 4.72
CA THR A 56 5.19 14.10 3.95
C THR A 56 5.29 14.47 2.48
N ARG A 57 6.39 14.05 1.84
CA ARG A 57 6.65 14.33 0.42
C ARG A 57 6.58 13.06 -0.40
N LEU A 58 5.98 13.14 -1.59
CA LEU A 58 6.07 12.07 -2.57
C LEU A 58 7.40 12.19 -3.33
N LEU A 59 8.19 11.13 -3.31
CA LEU A 59 9.45 11.03 -4.04
C LEU A 59 9.23 10.36 -5.40
N PRO A 60 10.16 10.54 -6.36
CA PRO A 60 10.16 9.77 -7.59
C PRO A 60 10.17 8.26 -7.33
N THR A 61 9.37 7.52 -8.09
CA THR A 61 9.20 6.07 -7.93
C THR A 61 10.16 5.24 -8.77
N ILE A 62 10.83 5.85 -9.75
CA ILE A 62 11.87 5.19 -10.53
C ILE A 62 13.17 5.23 -9.73
N LEU A 63 13.65 4.07 -9.32
CA LEU A 63 14.93 3.92 -8.63
C LEU A 63 16.08 4.11 -9.62
N ARG A 64 17.14 4.80 -9.16
CA ARG A 64 18.22 5.25 -10.03
C ARG A 64 19.07 4.07 -10.52
N LYS A 65 19.53 4.13 -11.77
CA LYS A 65 20.59 3.28 -12.30
C LYS A 65 21.94 3.99 -12.19
N GLU A 66 22.98 3.24 -11.84
CA GLU A 66 24.36 3.70 -11.90
C GLU A 66 25.04 3.27 -13.20
N TYR A 67 24.69 2.08 -13.70
CA TYR A 67 25.22 1.49 -14.92
C TYR A 67 24.13 1.14 -15.92
N GLU A 68 24.50 1.02 -17.20
CA GLU A 68 23.57 0.71 -18.30
C GLU A 68 22.89 -0.64 -18.13
N ASP A 69 23.57 -1.61 -17.52
CA ASP A 69 23.04 -2.97 -17.31
C ASP A 69 22.25 -3.15 -16.00
N ASP A 70 22.10 -2.09 -15.19
CA ASP A 70 21.37 -2.19 -13.92
C ASP A 70 19.87 -2.47 -14.15
N LYS A 71 19.27 -3.26 -13.25
CA LYS A 71 17.83 -3.51 -13.26
C LYS A 71 17.07 -2.30 -12.73
N TYR A 72 16.00 -1.89 -13.43
CA TYR A 72 15.07 -0.89 -12.92
C TYR A 72 14.31 -1.42 -11.70
N GLY A 73 14.22 -0.59 -10.65
CA GLY A 73 13.17 -0.70 -9.65
C GLY A 73 12.14 0.39 -9.89
N ILE A 74 10.88 0.01 -9.97
CA ILE A 74 9.76 0.95 -10.08
C ILE A 74 8.87 0.67 -8.90
N LEU A 75 8.82 1.64 -8.00
CA LEU A 75 7.97 1.62 -6.83
C LEU A 75 6.55 2.07 -7.19
N ASP A 76 5.57 1.65 -6.40
CA ASP A 76 4.21 2.15 -6.54
C ASP A 76 4.08 3.55 -5.93
N VAL A 77 4.46 3.72 -4.67
CA VAL A 77 4.42 5.01 -3.95
C VAL A 77 5.60 5.10 -2.98
N ARG A 78 6.49 6.07 -3.22
CA ARG A 78 7.60 6.40 -2.33
C ARG A 78 7.30 7.69 -1.57
N VAL A 79 7.28 7.62 -0.24
CA VAL A 79 7.02 8.75 0.65
C VAL A 79 8.27 9.04 1.46
N GLU A 80 8.57 10.31 1.68
CA GLU A 80 9.56 10.78 2.64
C GLU A 80 8.87 11.54 3.77
N MET A 81 9.22 11.20 5.00
CA MET A 81 8.77 11.85 6.22
C MET A 81 9.66 13.04 6.58
N HIS A 82 9.18 13.91 7.45
CA HIS A 82 9.93 15.07 7.95
C HIS A 82 11.31 14.72 8.54
N ASP A 83 11.45 13.57 9.20
CA ASP A 83 12.72 13.12 9.79
C ASP A 83 13.66 12.44 8.77
N GLY A 84 13.25 12.33 7.50
CA GLY A 84 14.00 11.67 6.43
C GLY A 84 13.70 10.18 6.30
N THR A 85 12.89 9.59 7.18
CA THR A 85 12.41 8.21 7.00
C THR A 85 11.68 8.09 5.66
N GLN A 86 11.99 7.05 4.90
CA GLN A 86 11.33 6.77 3.63
C GLN A 86 10.44 5.54 3.72
N ILE A 87 9.25 5.61 3.13
CA ILE A 87 8.28 4.51 3.10
C ILE A 87 7.92 4.22 1.64
N ASP A 88 8.08 2.96 1.24
CA ASP A 88 7.57 2.42 -0.01
C ASP A 88 6.28 1.64 0.25
N PHE A 89 5.19 2.01 -0.42
CA PHE A 89 3.94 1.27 -0.38
C PHE A 89 3.69 0.59 -1.72
N GLU A 90 3.53 -0.74 -1.68
CA GLU A 90 3.29 -1.60 -2.84
C GLU A 90 1.92 -2.27 -2.73
N MET A 91 1.03 -2.00 -3.68
CA MET A 91 -0.30 -2.61 -3.75
C MET A 91 -0.29 -3.75 -4.77
N GLN A 92 -0.54 -4.98 -4.33
CA GLN A 92 -0.44 -6.16 -5.20
C GLN A 92 -1.68 -7.04 -5.14
N VAL A 93 -2.28 -7.22 -6.31
CA VAL A 93 -3.48 -8.05 -6.48
C VAL A 93 -3.13 -9.48 -6.91
N ALA A 94 -1.95 -9.70 -7.48
CA ALA A 94 -1.51 -11.00 -7.95
C ALA A 94 -0.15 -11.38 -7.36
N GLU A 95 0.02 -12.67 -7.07
CA GLU A 95 1.31 -13.19 -6.64
C GLU A 95 2.34 -13.10 -7.76
N PHE A 96 3.53 -12.65 -7.42
CA PHE A 96 4.66 -12.56 -8.33
C PHE A 96 5.79 -13.44 -7.84
N ASP A 97 6.32 -14.27 -8.73
CA ASP A 97 7.48 -15.10 -8.44
C ASP A 97 8.65 -14.25 -7.93
N PHE A 98 9.34 -14.73 -6.90
CA PHE A 98 10.46 -14.01 -6.27
C PHE A 98 10.10 -12.69 -5.57
N TRP A 99 8.83 -12.51 -5.13
CA TRP A 99 8.37 -11.35 -4.36
C TRP A 99 9.34 -10.90 -3.27
N LYS A 100 9.79 -11.82 -2.41
CA LYS A 100 10.74 -11.56 -1.32
C LYS A 100 12.07 -10.96 -1.81
N LYS A 101 12.58 -11.41 -2.96
CA LYS A 101 13.81 -10.87 -3.56
C LYS A 101 13.58 -9.45 -4.10
N ARG A 102 12.41 -9.17 -4.66
CA ARG A 102 12.04 -7.83 -5.14
C ARG A 102 11.97 -6.82 -4.01
N ILE A 103 11.30 -7.18 -2.90
CA ILE A 103 11.23 -6.35 -1.69
C ILE A 103 12.64 -5.99 -1.21
N VAL A 104 13.51 -7.00 -1.04
CA VAL A 104 14.89 -6.76 -0.59
C VAL A 104 15.63 -5.85 -1.58
N PHE A 105 15.49 -6.09 -2.89
CA PHE A 105 16.12 -5.24 -3.91
C PHE A 105 15.64 -3.78 -3.83
N TYR A 106 14.34 -3.53 -3.72
CA TYR A 106 13.77 -2.18 -3.63
C TYR A 106 14.24 -1.49 -2.36
N LEU A 107 14.13 -2.17 -1.22
CA LEU A 107 14.54 -1.63 0.08
C LEU A 107 16.04 -1.31 0.11
N SER A 108 16.88 -2.18 -0.44
CA SER A 108 18.33 -1.94 -0.60
C SER A 108 18.61 -0.73 -1.47
N LYS A 109 17.93 -0.58 -2.60
CA LYS A 109 18.12 0.57 -3.49
C LYS A 109 17.67 1.87 -2.82
N MET A 110 16.57 1.85 -2.06
CA MET A 110 16.15 3.03 -1.27
C MET A 110 17.22 3.46 -0.27
N VAL A 111 17.90 2.52 0.39
CA VAL A 111 18.99 2.84 1.33
C VAL A 111 20.21 3.39 0.58
N THR A 112 20.65 2.73 -0.50
CA THR A 112 21.86 3.17 -1.23
C THR A 112 21.67 4.51 -1.94
N ASP A 113 20.44 4.83 -2.37
CA ASP A 113 20.14 6.08 -3.07
C ASP A 113 20.24 7.33 -2.17
N GLN A 114 20.35 7.17 -0.84
CA GLN A 114 20.40 8.30 0.11
C GLN A 114 21.77 8.95 0.23
N ILE A 115 22.86 8.22 -0.06
CA ILE A 115 24.23 8.68 0.18
C ILE A 115 25.08 8.53 -1.08
N HIS A 116 26.03 9.44 -1.26
CA HIS A 116 26.95 9.45 -2.40
C HIS A 116 28.41 9.40 -1.93
N LYS A 117 29.33 9.32 -2.89
CA LYS A 117 30.77 9.31 -2.58
C LYS A 117 31.17 10.54 -1.74
N GLY A 118 31.72 10.27 -0.56
CA GLY A 118 32.17 11.30 0.38
C GLY A 118 31.18 11.62 1.50
N ASP A 119 29.98 11.03 1.46
CA ASP A 119 29.02 11.10 2.57
C ASP A 119 29.36 10.09 3.68
N ASP A 120 29.11 10.50 4.92
CA ASP A 120 29.16 9.61 6.08
C ASP A 120 27.90 8.73 6.15
N TYR A 121 28.05 7.53 6.73
CA TYR A 121 26.96 6.55 6.84
C TYR A 121 25.87 6.93 7.85
N ASP A 122 26.13 7.90 8.74
CA ASP A 122 25.15 8.43 9.70
C ASP A 122 24.00 9.18 9.01
N LYS A 123 24.18 9.58 7.75
CA LYS A 123 23.14 10.19 6.92
C LYS A 123 22.06 9.21 6.49
N ILE A 124 22.30 7.90 6.57
CA ILE A 124 21.31 6.88 6.19
C ILE A 124 20.13 6.94 7.15
N GLN A 125 18.97 7.28 6.59
CA GLN A 125 17.69 7.26 7.27
C GLN A 125 16.99 5.93 7.06
N LYS A 126 16.08 5.63 7.99
CA LYS A 126 15.24 4.44 7.97
C LYS A 126 14.45 4.32 6.67
N CYS A 127 14.39 3.12 6.12
CA CYS A 127 13.52 2.76 5.00
C CYS A 127 12.54 1.66 5.42
N ILE A 128 11.28 1.86 5.06
CA ILE A 128 10.18 0.95 5.36
C ILE A 128 9.54 0.49 4.06
N HIS A 129 9.48 -0.82 3.85
CA HIS A 129 8.69 -1.42 2.78
C HIS A 129 7.33 -1.83 3.33
N VAL A 130 6.23 -1.53 2.63
CA VAL A 130 4.88 -1.95 2.99
C VAL A 130 4.25 -2.68 1.82
N SER A 131 4.11 -4.01 1.95
CA SER A 131 3.39 -4.84 0.99
C SER A 131 1.92 -4.96 1.40
N ILE A 132 1.02 -4.45 0.58
CA ILE A 132 -0.44 -4.61 0.74
C ILE A 132 -0.92 -5.63 -0.29
N LEU A 133 -1.36 -6.79 0.19
CA LEU A 133 -1.59 -7.97 -0.65
C LEU A 133 -3.08 -8.37 -0.64
N ASP A 134 -3.71 -8.45 -1.82
CA ASP A 134 -5.05 -9.02 -2.03
C ASP A 134 -4.98 -10.54 -2.33
N PHE A 135 -3.93 -11.20 -1.83
CA PHE A 135 -3.72 -12.65 -1.92
C PHE A 135 -2.99 -13.17 -0.67
N VAL A 136 -2.97 -14.50 -0.47
CA VAL A 136 -2.29 -15.15 0.65
C VAL A 136 -0.84 -15.47 0.27
N HIS A 137 0.11 -14.81 0.93
CA HIS A 137 1.54 -15.02 0.75
C HIS A 137 2.15 -15.97 1.79
N PHE A 138 1.57 -16.07 2.99
CA PHE A 138 2.05 -16.96 4.05
C PHE A 138 1.01 -18.03 4.41
N PRO A 139 0.82 -19.10 3.63
CA PRO A 139 -0.28 -20.05 3.83
C PRO A 139 -0.21 -20.83 5.15
N GLU A 140 0.96 -20.88 5.80
CA GLU A 140 1.22 -21.67 7.00
C GLU A 140 0.59 -21.11 8.29
N ASP A 141 0.09 -19.87 8.29
CA ASP A 141 -0.65 -19.31 9.43
C ASP A 141 -1.69 -18.25 9.03
N ASN A 142 -2.52 -17.84 10.00
CA ASN A 142 -3.63 -16.90 9.81
C ASN A 142 -3.28 -15.45 10.16
N ARG A 143 -1.99 -15.09 10.28
CA ARG A 143 -1.60 -13.71 10.62
C ARG A 143 -1.85 -12.81 9.40
N TYR A 144 -2.71 -11.82 9.57
CA TYR A 144 -2.98 -10.79 8.54
C TYR A 144 -1.89 -9.72 8.49
N TYR A 145 -1.13 -9.53 9.57
CA TYR A 145 -0.10 -8.51 9.67
C TYR A 145 1.24 -9.10 10.15
N ARG A 146 2.32 -8.68 9.48
CA ARG A 146 3.70 -8.95 9.89
C ARG A 146 4.55 -7.70 9.80
N LYS A 147 5.33 -7.48 10.86
CA LYS A 147 6.52 -6.63 10.86
C LYS A 147 7.75 -7.52 10.84
N ILE A 148 8.67 -7.29 9.91
CA ILE A 148 9.88 -8.06 9.68
C ILE A 148 11.07 -7.09 9.72
N THR A 149 12.14 -7.48 10.40
CA THR A 149 13.34 -6.65 10.62
C THR A 149 14.60 -7.52 10.70
N PHE A 150 15.78 -6.90 10.68
CA PHE A 150 17.05 -7.58 10.91
C PHE A 150 17.23 -7.85 12.40
N CYS A 151 17.35 -9.13 12.76
CA CYS A 151 17.48 -9.57 14.14
C CYS A 151 18.52 -10.69 14.29
N ASP A 152 19.05 -10.83 15.50
CA ASP A 152 19.81 -12.01 15.89
C ASP A 152 18.90 -13.25 15.81
N THR A 153 19.34 -14.25 15.03
CA THR A 153 18.51 -15.42 14.74
C THR A 153 18.32 -16.39 15.92
N LYS A 154 19.11 -16.25 16.99
CA LYS A 154 19.00 -17.07 18.20
C LYS A 154 18.15 -16.37 19.27
N THR A 155 18.33 -15.07 19.47
CA THR A 155 17.66 -14.32 20.55
C THR A 155 16.40 -13.59 20.08
N GLY A 156 16.29 -13.28 18.78
CA GLY A 156 15.24 -12.42 18.22
C GLY A 156 15.46 -10.92 18.49
N GLU A 157 16.59 -10.55 19.10
CA GLU A 157 16.93 -9.15 19.36
C GLU A 157 17.15 -8.40 18.05
N ILE A 158 16.51 -7.23 17.91
CA ILE A 158 16.64 -6.40 16.71
C ILE A 158 18.08 -5.86 16.65
N TYR A 159 18.78 -6.17 15.56
CA TYR A 159 20.14 -5.67 15.33
C TYR A 159 20.11 -4.22 14.86
N THR A 160 19.19 -3.91 13.95
CA THR A 160 18.96 -2.56 13.43
C THR A 160 17.56 -2.45 12.86
N ASP A 161 16.98 -1.26 12.91
CA ASP A 161 15.67 -0.96 12.32
C ASP A 161 15.78 -0.03 11.10
N ILE A 162 16.99 0.19 10.56
CA ILE A 162 17.22 0.97 9.33
C ILE A 162 16.41 0.42 8.15
N MET A 163 16.16 -0.89 8.14
CA MET A 163 15.32 -1.56 7.17
C MET A 163 14.20 -2.32 7.86
N GLU A 164 12.97 -2.05 7.44
CA GLU A 164 11.76 -2.64 8.01
C GLU A 164 10.81 -3.07 6.89
N ILE A 165 10.20 -4.24 7.01
CA ILE A 165 9.21 -4.74 6.05
C ILE A 165 7.90 -4.99 6.78
N HIS A 166 6.81 -4.41 6.28
CA HIS A 166 5.45 -4.69 6.68
C HIS A 166 4.76 -5.49 5.58
N VAL A 167 4.06 -6.55 5.97
CA VAL A 167 3.22 -7.33 5.08
C VAL A 167 1.80 -7.36 5.63
N LEU A 168 0.88 -6.81 4.84
CA LEU A 168 -0.55 -6.69 5.12
C LEU A 168 -1.30 -7.63 4.16
N GLU A 169 -1.75 -8.79 4.64
CA GLU A 169 -2.52 -9.77 3.85
C GLU A 169 -4.03 -9.50 4.04
N LEU A 170 -4.65 -8.78 3.09
CA LEU A 170 -6.06 -8.37 3.16
C LEU A 170 -7.02 -9.56 3.23
N GLY A 171 -6.69 -10.65 2.54
CA GLY A 171 -7.47 -11.89 2.53
C GLY A 171 -7.49 -12.66 3.85
N LYS A 172 -6.69 -12.24 4.85
CA LYS A 172 -6.62 -12.88 6.18
C LYS A 172 -7.25 -12.06 7.30
N LEU A 173 -7.90 -10.94 6.97
CA LEU A 173 -8.54 -10.11 7.97
C LEU A 173 -9.55 -10.94 8.80
N PRO A 174 -9.47 -10.89 10.14
CA PRO A 174 -10.44 -11.56 10.99
C PRO A 174 -11.83 -10.93 10.84
N PRO A 175 -12.89 -11.55 11.38
CA PRO A 175 -14.17 -10.88 11.57
C PRO A 175 -13.99 -9.50 12.24
N GLU A 176 -14.84 -8.55 11.88
CA GLU A 176 -14.78 -7.18 12.41
C GLU A 176 -15.05 -7.16 13.92
N ASP A 177 -14.18 -6.46 14.66
CA ASP A 177 -14.35 -6.14 16.08
C ASP A 177 -14.63 -4.65 16.26
N GLN A 178 -15.45 -4.29 17.25
CA GLN A 178 -15.80 -2.91 17.54
C GLN A 178 -14.64 -2.07 18.10
N ASN A 179 -13.60 -2.72 18.63
CA ASN A 179 -12.45 -2.06 19.27
C ASN A 179 -11.18 -2.13 18.42
N GLU A 180 -11.32 -2.18 17.10
CA GLU A 180 -10.18 -2.16 16.20
C GLU A 180 -9.46 -0.82 16.22
N GLU A 181 -8.13 -0.87 16.24
CA GLU A 181 -7.27 0.31 16.23
C GLU A 181 -6.08 0.10 15.28
N GLY A 182 -5.49 1.21 14.83
CA GLY A 182 -4.29 1.18 13.98
C GLY A 182 -4.54 0.64 12.56
N ILE A 183 -3.54 -0.06 12.02
CA ILE A 183 -3.47 -0.41 10.59
C ILE A 183 -4.60 -1.33 10.11
N ILE A 184 -5.21 -2.14 10.99
CA ILE A 184 -6.27 -3.07 10.59
C ILE A 184 -7.50 -2.33 10.01
N ARG A 185 -7.82 -1.14 10.55
CA ARG A 185 -8.91 -0.30 10.02
C ARG A 185 -8.63 0.13 8.58
N TRP A 186 -7.39 0.51 8.28
CA TRP A 186 -7.00 0.82 6.90
C TRP A 186 -6.98 -0.41 6.00
N MET A 187 -6.58 -1.57 6.51
CA MET A 187 -6.69 -2.83 5.76
C MET A 187 -8.15 -3.14 5.41
N ARG A 188 -9.11 -2.89 6.31
CA ARG A 188 -10.54 -3.02 6.01
C ARG A 188 -11.01 -2.03 4.95
N PHE A 189 -10.59 -0.77 5.03
CA PHE A 189 -10.92 0.24 4.03
C PHE A 189 -10.42 -0.18 2.65
N LEU A 190 -9.16 -0.61 2.59
CA LEU A 190 -8.53 -1.06 1.35
C LEU A 190 -9.19 -2.32 0.80
N ASN A 191 -9.65 -3.22 1.66
CA ASN A 191 -10.31 -4.47 1.27
C ASN A 191 -11.82 -4.33 0.96
N ALA A 192 -12.42 -3.15 1.20
CA ALA A 192 -13.84 -2.94 0.95
C ALA A 192 -14.19 -3.20 -0.53
N LYS A 193 -15.30 -3.91 -0.77
CA LYS A 193 -15.71 -4.36 -2.11
C LYS A 193 -16.93 -3.61 -2.65
N SER A 194 -17.45 -2.64 -1.89
CA SER A 194 -18.64 -1.87 -2.26
C SER A 194 -18.60 -0.41 -1.77
N ARG A 195 -19.32 0.46 -2.49
CA ARG A 195 -19.56 1.86 -2.08
C ARG A 195 -20.17 1.95 -0.69
N LYS A 196 -21.07 1.02 -0.35
CA LYS A 196 -21.72 0.95 0.96
C LYS A 196 -20.69 0.72 2.07
N GLU A 197 -19.82 -0.28 1.92
CA GLU A 197 -18.76 -0.55 2.91
C GLU A 197 -17.84 0.65 3.10
N LEU A 198 -17.33 1.22 2.01
CA LEU A 198 -16.47 2.40 2.06
C LEU A 198 -17.16 3.59 2.74
N LYS A 199 -18.45 3.80 2.47
CA LYS A 199 -19.24 4.88 3.09
C LYS A 199 -19.49 4.66 4.59
N GLU A 200 -19.64 3.42 5.05
CA GLU A 200 -19.72 3.15 6.49
C GLU A 200 -18.38 3.40 7.18
N MET A 201 -17.27 3.03 6.55
CA MET A 201 -15.94 3.32 7.08
C MET A 201 -15.64 4.82 7.12
N ALA A 202 -16.07 5.57 6.11
CA ALA A 202 -15.95 7.03 6.03
C ALA A 202 -16.58 7.77 7.21
N LYS A 203 -17.57 7.17 7.88
CA LYS A 203 -18.22 7.77 9.07
C LYS A 203 -17.40 7.59 10.35
N GLN A 204 -16.43 6.69 10.37
CA GLN A 204 -15.71 6.35 11.58
C GLN A 204 -14.68 7.42 11.98
N ASP A 205 -13.99 8.03 11.00
CA ASP A 205 -13.13 9.18 11.22
C ASP A 205 -12.90 9.99 9.93
N GLU A 206 -12.33 11.18 10.10
CA GLU A 206 -12.12 12.15 9.02
C GLU A 206 -11.12 11.71 7.94
N TYR A 207 -10.21 10.76 8.24
CA TYR A 207 -9.22 10.28 7.29
C TYR A 207 -9.84 9.28 6.33
N PHE A 208 -10.71 8.39 6.82
CA PHE A 208 -11.55 7.56 5.96
C PHE A 208 -12.58 8.38 5.19
N GLY A 209 -13.13 9.44 5.81
CA GLY A 209 -13.98 10.42 5.13
C GLY A 209 -13.33 10.98 3.88
N GLU A 210 -12.12 11.52 4.03
CA GLU A 210 -11.34 12.07 2.91
C GLU A 210 -11.00 11.00 1.86
N ALA A 211 -10.61 9.79 2.29
CA ALA A 211 -10.28 8.71 1.37
C ALA A 211 -11.50 8.27 0.54
N TYR A 212 -12.68 8.23 1.15
CA TYR A 212 -13.93 7.96 0.44
C TYR A 212 -14.26 9.06 -0.56
N GLU A 213 -14.14 10.34 -0.17
CA GLU A 213 -14.41 11.47 -1.07
C GLU A 213 -13.46 11.50 -2.26
N GLU A 214 -12.19 11.14 -2.07
CA GLU A 214 -11.23 11.00 -3.16
C GLU A 214 -11.65 9.87 -4.12
N LEU A 215 -12.04 8.69 -3.60
CA LEU A 215 -12.54 7.59 -4.45
C LEU A 215 -13.83 7.98 -5.19
N ASP A 216 -14.73 8.70 -4.55
CA ASP A 216 -15.98 9.18 -5.17
C ASP A 216 -15.67 10.14 -6.33
N ARG A 217 -14.77 11.11 -6.10
CA ARG A 217 -14.26 12.03 -7.14
C ARG A 217 -13.58 11.28 -8.28
N LEU A 218 -12.70 10.31 -7.98
CA LEU A 218 -12.03 9.48 -8.99
C LEU A 218 -13.02 8.67 -9.82
N SER A 219 -14.06 8.13 -9.18
CA SER A 219 -15.08 7.30 -9.83
C SER A 219 -16.03 8.09 -10.73
N ALA A 220 -16.24 9.37 -10.42
CA ALA A 220 -17.03 10.30 -11.22
C ALA A 220 -16.28 10.87 -12.44
N ASP A 221 -14.94 10.78 -12.47
CA ASP A 221 -14.13 11.22 -13.60
C ASP A 221 -14.12 10.15 -14.71
N GLU A 222 -14.72 10.46 -15.86
CA GLU A 222 -14.85 9.53 -17.00
C GLU A 222 -13.50 9.05 -17.54
N LYS A 223 -12.49 9.92 -17.57
CA LYS A 223 -11.15 9.57 -18.09
C LYS A 223 -10.45 8.63 -17.13
N LYS A 224 -10.50 8.91 -15.83
CA LYS A 224 -9.92 8.04 -14.81
C LYS A 224 -10.68 6.71 -14.72
N ARG A 225 -12.00 6.72 -14.92
CA ARG A 225 -12.82 5.50 -15.02
C ARG A 225 -12.39 4.60 -16.18
N LEU A 226 -12.11 5.17 -17.34
CA LEU A 226 -11.59 4.41 -18.47
C LEU A 226 -10.21 3.80 -18.19
N GLU A 227 -9.33 4.54 -17.51
CA GLU A 227 -8.01 4.02 -17.08
C GLU A 227 -8.17 2.84 -16.11
N TYR A 228 -9.05 2.99 -15.12
CA TYR A 228 -9.39 1.93 -14.17
C TYR A 228 -9.93 0.67 -14.87
N GLU A 229 -10.91 0.82 -15.76
CA GLU A 229 -11.49 -0.30 -16.51
C GLU A 229 -10.48 -1.01 -17.42
N THR A 230 -9.46 -0.29 -17.90
CA THR A 230 -8.37 -0.89 -18.70
C THR A 230 -7.46 -1.77 -17.85
N ARG A 231 -7.26 -1.44 -16.57
CA ARG A 231 -6.44 -2.22 -15.62
C ARG A 231 -7.15 -3.45 -15.07
N LEU A 232 -8.48 -3.54 -15.22
CA LEU A 232 -9.28 -4.71 -14.83
C LEU A 232 -9.38 -5.79 -15.92
N LYS A 233 -8.92 -5.51 -17.15
CA LYS A 233 -8.93 -6.44 -18.29
C LYS A 233 -7.68 -7.30 -18.30
#